data_AF-A0A2E7E9B1-F1
#
_entry.id   AF-A0A2E7E9B1-F1
#
_cell.length_a   1.000
_cell.length_b   1.000
_cell.length_c   1.000
_cell.angle_alpha   90.00
_cell.angle_beta   90.00
_cell.angle_gamma   90.00
#
_symmetry.space_group_name_H-M   'P 1'
#
loop_
_entity.id
_entity.type
_entity.pdbx_description
1 polymer ?
#
loop_
_entity_poly.entity_id
_entity_poly.type
_entity_poly.pdbx_seq_one_letter_code
_entity_poly.pdbx_strand_id
1 'polypeptide(L)'
;MWQVLSVAAAGALLLACSERESARSEVVRRQRRVQEKTDDYQRRLKRQAEKERAHLQFVEMTSLHHQSHLHGLQMRQEIQQIKETLKEEKQARHELKHCIDQAFQQKRASGSRTEKRGLQGEIEQLLTIKRQVQVRIDENYEILKTFQQQIRQHDQQTRALRMQIRDQCGARGEQWYAKRTHKPAAKNDQHLLAFMSLLLE
;
A
#
# COMPACT_ATOMS: atom_id res chain seq x y z
N MET A 1 -25.33 -41.19 -87.27
CA MET A 1 -24.14 -40.41 -86.82
C MET A 1 -24.49 -39.17 -85.98
N TRP A 2 -25.78 -38.81 -85.78
CA TRP A 2 -26.18 -37.63 -84.97
C TRP A 2 -26.43 -37.90 -83.47
N GLN A 3 -26.71 -39.13 -83.06
CA GLN A 3 -26.94 -39.47 -81.64
C GLN A 3 -25.65 -39.51 -80.81
N VAL A 4 -24.50 -39.83 -81.42
CA VAL A 4 -23.20 -39.92 -80.72
C VAL A 4 -22.66 -38.53 -80.34
N LEU A 5 -22.92 -37.51 -81.16
CA LEU A 5 -22.54 -36.12 -80.88
C LEU A 5 -23.36 -35.49 -79.73
N SER A 6 -24.63 -35.87 -79.61
CA SER A 6 -25.51 -35.42 -78.52
C SER A 6 -25.08 -35.96 -77.15
N VAL A 7 -24.70 -37.23 -77.07
CA VAL A 7 -24.24 -37.86 -75.82
C VAL A 7 -22.89 -37.31 -75.37
N ALA A 8 -21.97 -37.05 -76.31
CA ALA A 8 -20.66 -36.46 -76.00
C ALA A 8 -20.78 -35.04 -75.44
N ALA A 9 -21.67 -34.19 -76.01
CA ALA A 9 -21.91 -32.84 -75.52
C ALA A 9 -22.57 -32.82 -74.13
N ALA A 10 -23.51 -33.73 -73.86
CA ALA A 10 -24.13 -33.88 -72.54
C ALA A 10 -23.13 -34.37 -71.47
N GLY A 11 -22.24 -35.31 -71.82
CA GLY A 11 -21.17 -35.78 -70.94
C GLY A 11 -20.16 -34.68 -70.58
N ALA A 12 -19.77 -33.85 -71.55
CA ALA A 12 -18.87 -32.71 -71.31
C ALA A 12 -19.49 -31.64 -70.40
N LEU A 13 -20.79 -31.37 -70.53
CA LEU A 13 -21.52 -30.44 -69.65
C LEU A 13 -21.65 -30.97 -68.22
N LEU A 14 -21.90 -32.26 -68.03
CA LEU A 14 -21.96 -32.89 -66.71
C LEU A 14 -20.59 -32.87 -66.01
N LEU A 15 -19.51 -33.15 -66.73
CA LEU A 15 -18.14 -33.01 -66.22
C LEU A 15 -17.85 -31.57 -65.78
N ALA A 16 -18.11 -30.58 -66.64
CA ALA A 16 -17.89 -29.17 -66.32
C ALA A 16 -18.74 -28.67 -65.13
N CYS A 17 -19.97 -29.15 -64.98
CA CYS A 17 -20.81 -28.86 -63.82
C CYS A 17 -20.25 -29.51 -62.54
N SER A 18 -19.81 -30.77 -62.60
CA SER A 18 -19.23 -31.47 -61.45
C SER A 18 -17.90 -30.86 -60.98
N GLU A 19 -17.06 -30.39 -61.91
CA GLU A 19 -15.80 -29.69 -61.61
C GLU A 19 -16.08 -28.33 -60.97
N ARG A 20 -17.08 -27.58 -61.45
CA ARG A 20 -17.50 -26.32 -60.85
C ARG A 20 -18.07 -26.49 -59.44
N GLU A 21 -18.83 -27.55 -59.20
CA GLU A 21 -19.37 -27.87 -57.88
C GLU A 21 -18.27 -28.33 -56.91
N SER A 22 -17.33 -29.15 -57.39
CA SER A 22 -16.12 -29.52 -56.65
C SER A 22 -15.29 -28.29 -56.27
N ALA A 23 -15.01 -27.40 -57.22
CA ALA A 23 -14.27 -26.16 -56.98
C ALA A 23 -14.98 -25.22 -55.99
N ARG A 24 -16.30 -25.08 -56.09
CA ARG A 24 -17.10 -24.31 -55.11
C ARG A 24 -17.03 -24.92 -53.72
N SER A 25 -17.16 -26.24 -53.60
CA SER A 25 -17.07 -26.94 -52.32
C SER A 25 -15.67 -26.76 -51.68
N GLU A 26 -14.62 -26.74 -52.50
CA GLU A 26 -13.26 -26.53 -52.04
C GLU A 26 -13.02 -25.10 -51.56
N VAL A 27 -13.53 -24.10 -52.29
CA VAL A 27 -13.49 -22.69 -51.86
C VAL A 27 -14.22 -22.50 -50.53
N VAL A 28 -15.42 -23.06 -50.37
CA VAL A 28 -16.18 -22.99 -49.10
C VAL A 28 -15.42 -23.67 -47.96
N ARG A 29 -14.82 -24.84 -48.21
CA ARG A 29 -13.99 -25.53 -47.20
C ARG A 29 -12.76 -24.72 -46.82
N ARG A 30 -12.07 -24.10 -47.80
CA ARG A 30 -10.92 -23.22 -47.56
C ARG A 30 -11.33 -21.99 -46.76
N GLN A 31 -12.44 -21.34 -47.13
CA GLN A 31 -13.00 -20.20 -46.41
C GLN A 31 -13.33 -20.56 -44.95
N ARG A 32 -14.00 -21.69 -44.71
CA ARG A 32 -14.31 -22.17 -43.36
C ARG A 32 -13.06 -22.40 -42.53
N ARG A 33 -12.03 -23.05 -43.10
CA ARG A 33 -10.74 -23.27 -42.40
C ARG A 33 -10.02 -21.96 -42.09
N VAL A 34 -10.07 -20.98 -42.99
CA VAL A 34 -9.47 -19.66 -42.75
C VAL A 34 -10.24 -18.92 -41.66
N GLN A 35 -11.56 -18.98 -41.66
CA GLN A 35 -12.40 -18.40 -40.62
C GLN A 35 -12.12 -19.04 -39.25
N GLU A 36 -12.11 -20.38 -39.16
CA GLU A 36 -11.76 -21.10 -37.93
C GLU A 36 -10.37 -20.72 -37.40
N LYS A 37 -9.36 -20.63 -38.29
CA LYS A 37 -8.02 -20.17 -37.92
C LYS A 37 -8.01 -18.72 -37.42
N THR A 38 -8.83 -17.86 -38.03
CA THR A 38 -8.93 -16.44 -37.66
C THR A 38 -9.59 -16.30 -36.28
N ASP A 39 -10.67 -17.04 -36.04
CA ASP A 39 -11.37 -17.08 -34.75
C ASP A 39 -10.47 -17.65 -33.65
N ASP A 40 -9.72 -18.73 -33.94
CA ASP A 40 -8.72 -19.27 -33.03
C ASP A 40 -7.61 -18.27 -32.70
N TYR A 41 -7.11 -17.56 -33.71
CA TYR A 41 -6.08 -16.54 -33.50
C TYR A 41 -6.60 -15.38 -32.65
N GLN A 42 -7.81 -14.89 -32.93
CA GLN A 42 -8.46 -13.86 -32.11
C GLN A 42 -8.68 -14.32 -30.67
N ARG A 43 -9.10 -15.57 -30.46
CA ARG A 43 -9.23 -16.15 -29.10
C ARG A 43 -7.89 -16.21 -28.38
N ARG A 44 -6.80 -16.58 -29.07
CA ARG A 44 -5.44 -16.59 -28.50
C ARG A 44 -4.98 -15.19 -28.11
N LEU A 45 -5.17 -14.20 -28.99
CA LEU A 45 -4.83 -12.80 -28.71
C LEU A 45 -5.58 -12.26 -27.49
N LYS A 46 -6.89 -12.50 -27.40
CA LYS A 46 -7.70 -12.09 -26.24
C LYS A 46 -7.18 -12.71 -24.93
N ARG A 47 -6.93 -14.03 -24.93
CA ARG A 47 -6.37 -14.73 -23.77
C ARG A 47 -4.98 -14.21 -23.38
N GLN A 48 -4.13 -13.88 -24.34
CA GLN A 48 -2.82 -13.32 -24.07
C GLN A 48 -2.93 -11.93 -23.45
N ALA A 49 -3.75 -11.06 -24.02
CA ALA A 49 -4.01 -9.72 -23.48
C ALA A 49 -4.58 -9.77 -22.05
N GLU A 50 -5.51 -10.68 -21.76
CA GLU A 50 -6.05 -10.89 -20.42
C GLU A 50 -4.98 -11.35 -19.41
N LYS A 51 -4.10 -12.29 -19.82
CA LYS A 51 -2.99 -12.76 -18.98
C LYS A 51 -1.98 -11.65 -18.67
N GLU A 52 -1.63 -10.85 -19.67
CA GLU A 52 -0.71 -9.72 -19.51
C GLU A 52 -1.30 -8.66 -18.58
N ARG A 53 -2.58 -8.29 -18.77
CA ARG A 53 -3.29 -7.37 -17.87
C ARG A 53 -3.30 -7.86 -16.43
N ALA A 54 -3.69 -9.12 -16.20
CA ALA A 54 -3.69 -9.71 -14.87
C ALA A 54 -2.29 -9.75 -14.24
N HIS A 55 -1.25 -9.99 -15.05
CA HIS A 55 0.12 -9.97 -14.58
C HIS A 55 0.57 -8.58 -14.14
N LEU A 56 0.32 -7.56 -14.97
CA LEU A 56 0.68 -6.17 -14.67
C LEU A 56 -0.05 -5.69 -13.41
N GLN A 57 -1.36 -5.94 -13.32
CA GLN A 57 -2.15 -5.60 -12.14
C GLN A 57 -1.59 -6.24 -10.86
N PHE A 58 -1.20 -7.52 -10.92
CA PHE A 58 -0.58 -8.19 -9.78
C PHE A 58 0.75 -7.55 -9.37
N VAL A 59 1.62 -7.23 -10.34
CA VAL A 59 2.92 -6.60 -10.06
C VAL A 59 2.73 -5.21 -9.43
N GLU A 60 1.83 -4.40 -9.99
CA GLU A 60 1.53 -3.06 -9.49
C GLU A 60 1.00 -3.12 -8.05
N MET A 61 -0.05 -3.91 -7.81
CA MET A 61 -0.69 -4.00 -6.50
C MET A 61 0.25 -4.54 -5.42
N THR A 62 1.07 -5.55 -5.76
CA THR A 62 2.05 -6.10 -4.80
C THR A 62 3.20 -5.14 -4.51
N SER A 63 3.62 -4.33 -5.50
CA SER A 63 4.57 -3.24 -5.31
C SER A 63 4.00 -2.16 -4.38
N LEU A 64 2.77 -1.70 -4.64
CA LEU A 64 2.08 -0.72 -3.80
C LEU A 64 1.93 -1.20 -2.36
N HIS A 65 1.54 -2.46 -2.16
CA HIS A 65 1.47 -3.05 -0.82
C HIS A 65 2.85 -3.07 -0.13
N HIS A 66 3.92 -3.39 -0.86
CA HIS A 66 5.27 -3.39 -0.29
C HIS A 66 5.71 -1.98 0.13
N GLN A 67 5.50 -0.99 -0.74
CA GLN A 67 5.81 0.41 -0.45
C GLN A 67 5.00 0.93 0.73
N SER A 68 3.69 0.64 0.78
CA SER A 68 2.83 0.98 1.90
C SER A 68 3.36 0.35 3.19
N HIS A 69 3.73 -0.93 3.19
CA HIS A 69 4.32 -1.56 4.38
C HIS A 69 5.60 -0.86 4.86
N LEU A 70 6.51 -0.50 3.95
CA LEU A 70 7.73 0.25 4.29
C LEU A 70 7.40 1.62 4.88
N HIS A 71 6.45 2.34 4.28
CA HIS A 71 6.00 3.64 4.79
C HIS A 71 5.41 3.52 6.20
N GLY A 72 4.59 2.49 6.45
CA GLY A 72 4.07 2.21 7.79
C GLY A 72 5.16 1.93 8.83
N LEU A 73 6.28 1.29 8.44
CA LEU A 73 7.43 1.13 9.34
C LEU A 73 8.10 2.46 9.67
N GLN A 74 8.29 3.34 8.68
CA GLN A 74 8.85 4.68 8.89
C GLN A 74 7.96 5.49 9.84
N MET A 75 6.64 5.51 9.63
CA MET A 75 5.71 6.19 10.54
C MET A 75 5.81 5.70 11.99
N ARG A 76 6.01 4.39 12.20
CA ARG A 76 6.24 3.83 13.56
C ARG A 76 7.54 4.32 14.18
N GLN A 77 8.59 4.47 13.39
CA GLN A 77 9.87 5.01 13.86
C GLN A 77 9.73 6.48 14.26
N GLU A 78 9.07 7.31 13.45
CA GLU A 78 8.79 8.71 13.78
C GLU A 78 7.98 8.85 15.08
N ILE A 79 6.94 8.03 15.25
CA ILE A 79 6.16 7.98 16.51
C ILE A 79 7.06 7.66 17.71
N GLN A 80 8.01 6.74 17.54
CA GLN A 80 8.92 6.36 18.61
C GLN A 80 9.88 7.52 18.97
N GLN A 81 10.40 8.22 17.96
CA GLN A 81 11.23 9.40 18.17
C GLN A 81 10.46 10.52 18.90
N ILE A 82 9.22 10.80 18.49
CA ILE A 82 8.37 11.79 19.17
C ILE A 82 8.15 11.42 20.65
N LYS A 83 7.96 10.14 20.96
CA LYS A 83 7.82 9.67 22.35
C LYS A 83 9.10 9.87 23.16
N GLU A 84 10.26 9.64 22.55
CA GLU A 84 11.57 9.86 23.18
C GLU A 84 11.77 11.35 23.46
N THR A 85 11.50 12.22 22.48
CA THR A 85 11.53 13.67 22.66
C THR A 85 10.57 14.13 23.78
N LEU A 86 9.33 13.63 23.81
CA LEU A 86 8.39 13.94 24.88
C LEU A 86 8.91 13.53 26.27
N LYS A 87 9.61 12.40 26.37
CA LYS A 87 10.22 11.94 27.62
C LYS A 87 11.32 12.91 28.06
N GLU A 88 12.19 13.31 27.14
CA GLU A 88 13.27 14.28 27.40
C GLU A 88 12.72 15.64 27.80
N GLU A 89 11.71 16.15 27.11
CA GLU A 89 11.10 17.45 27.43
C GLU A 89 10.41 17.45 28.80
N LYS A 90 9.73 16.35 29.15
CA LYS A 90 9.14 16.18 30.49
C LYS A 90 10.22 16.16 31.58
N GLN A 91 11.33 15.49 31.32
CA GLN A 91 12.46 15.44 32.23
C GLN A 91 13.07 16.84 32.40
N ALA A 92 13.35 17.55 31.30
CA ALA A 92 13.84 18.92 31.31
C ALA A 92 12.89 19.87 32.06
N ARG A 93 11.57 19.71 31.90
CA ARG A 93 10.56 20.49 32.65
C ARG A 93 10.61 20.18 34.15
N HIS A 94 10.86 18.94 34.53
CA HIS A 94 11.01 18.54 35.93
C HIS A 94 12.28 19.16 36.55
N GLU A 95 13.40 19.11 35.83
CA GLU A 95 14.67 19.73 36.24
C GLU A 95 14.53 21.25 36.38
N LEU A 96 13.89 21.92 35.42
CA LEU A 96 13.59 23.35 35.50
C LEU A 96 12.77 23.69 36.74
N LYS A 97 11.81 22.84 37.14
CA LYS A 97 11.05 23.05 38.38
C LYS A 97 11.98 23.03 39.59
N HIS A 98 12.88 22.05 39.69
CA HIS A 98 13.86 21.98 40.78
C HIS A 98 14.78 23.20 40.81
N CYS A 99 15.30 23.64 39.66
CA CYS A 99 16.14 24.83 39.58
C CYS A 99 15.39 26.10 40.03
N ILE A 100 14.13 26.25 39.63
CA ILE A 100 13.28 27.37 40.07
C ILE A 100 13.09 27.34 41.58
N ASP A 101 12.78 26.17 42.15
CA ASP A 101 12.57 26.02 43.59
C ASP A 101 13.85 26.33 44.38
N GLN A 102 15.02 25.91 43.88
CA GLN A 102 16.33 26.25 44.46
C GLN A 102 16.62 27.76 44.38
N ALA A 103 16.39 28.40 43.23
CA ALA A 103 16.57 29.84 43.07
C ALA A 103 15.66 30.65 44.01
N PHE A 104 14.42 30.20 44.23
CA PHE A 104 13.53 30.80 45.23
C PHE A 104 14.06 30.64 46.66
N GLN A 105 14.60 29.47 47.01
CA GLN A 105 15.21 29.24 48.33
C GLN A 105 16.43 30.14 48.55
N GLN A 106 17.34 30.22 47.57
CA GLN A 106 18.51 31.11 47.61
C GLN A 106 18.09 32.58 47.76
N LYS A 107 17.05 33.01 47.03
CA LYS A 107 16.52 34.37 47.11
C LYS A 107 15.95 34.68 48.50
N ARG A 108 15.29 33.71 49.14
CA ARG A 108 14.77 33.86 50.52
C ARG A 108 15.90 33.96 51.54
N ALA A 109 16.96 33.16 51.36
CA ALA A 109 18.11 33.13 52.25
C ALA A 109 19.07 34.32 52.09
N SER A 110 19.09 34.97 50.92
CA SER A 110 19.98 36.11 50.67
C SER A 110 19.66 37.29 51.61
N GLY A 111 20.71 37.92 52.15
CA GLY A 111 20.62 39.16 52.92
C GLY A 111 20.73 40.42 52.05
N SER A 112 21.20 40.29 50.81
CA SER A 112 21.51 41.41 49.92
C SER A 112 20.36 41.76 48.98
N ARG A 113 19.99 43.04 48.92
CA ARG A 113 18.95 43.53 47.98
C ARG A 113 19.38 43.34 46.52
N THR A 114 20.66 43.48 46.22
CA THR A 114 21.21 43.36 44.87
C THR A 114 21.16 41.90 44.40
N GLU A 115 21.57 40.95 45.25
CA GLU A 115 21.46 39.52 44.96
C GLU A 115 20.01 39.08 44.76
N LYS A 116 19.09 39.55 45.62
CA LYS A 116 17.65 39.26 45.47
C LYS A 116 17.08 39.73 44.14
N ARG A 117 17.57 40.85 43.59
CA ARG A 117 17.19 41.33 42.26
C ARG A 117 17.79 40.46 41.15
N GLY A 118 19.05 40.06 41.26
CA GLY A 118 19.68 39.12 40.32
C GLY A 118 18.93 37.79 40.24
N LEU A 119 18.69 37.17 41.39
CA LEU A 119 17.93 35.91 41.50
C LEU A 119 16.49 36.05 41.00
N GLN A 120 15.85 37.22 41.18
CA GLN A 120 14.52 37.46 40.60
C GLN A 120 14.56 37.41 39.06
N GLY A 121 15.58 38.02 38.43
CA GLY A 121 15.75 37.96 36.98
C GLY A 121 15.99 36.54 36.47
N GLU A 122 16.81 35.76 37.18
CA GLU A 122 17.05 34.34 36.85
C GLU A 122 15.76 33.50 36.97
N ILE A 123 14.98 33.68 38.04
CA ILE A 123 13.69 33.02 38.21
C ILE A 123 12.74 33.35 37.06
N GLU A 124 12.66 34.61 36.64
CA GLU A 124 11.82 35.04 35.52
C GLU A 124 12.24 34.39 34.19
N GLN A 125 13.54 34.26 33.96
CA GLN A 125 14.09 33.54 32.80
C GLN A 125 13.74 32.06 32.84
N LEU A 126 13.97 31.38 33.97
CA LEU A 126 13.65 29.96 34.14
C LEU A 126 12.14 29.69 33.97
N LEU A 127 11.27 30.57 34.49
CA LEU A 127 9.82 30.49 34.29
C LEU A 127 9.42 30.67 32.82
N THR A 128 10.17 31.45 32.06
CA THR A 128 9.94 31.63 30.62
C THR A 128 10.34 30.38 29.85
N ILE A 129 11.52 29.83 30.12
CA ILE A 129 12.00 28.57 29.51
C ILE A 129 11.04 27.42 29.84
N LYS A 130 10.59 27.32 31.10
CA LYS A 130 9.61 26.30 31.52
C LYS A 130 8.29 26.40 30.77
N ARG A 131 7.81 27.61 30.49
CA ARG A 131 6.62 27.83 29.66
C ARG A 131 6.84 27.39 28.22
N GLN A 132 7.99 27.72 27.62
CA GLN A 132 8.33 27.27 26.27
C GLN A 132 8.43 25.74 26.17
N VAL A 133 9.03 25.08 27.17
CA VAL A 133 9.08 23.61 27.22
C VAL A 133 7.67 23.02 27.33
N GLN A 134 6.77 23.62 28.11
CA GLN A 134 5.38 23.19 28.19
C GLN A 134 4.68 23.28 26.82
N VAL A 135 4.85 24.40 26.11
CA VAL A 135 4.28 24.56 24.76
C VAL A 135 4.76 23.46 23.83
N ARG A 136 6.07 23.17 23.79
CA ARG A 136 6.61 22.09 22.96
C ARG A 136 6.07 20.71 23.33
N ILE A 137 5.90 20.43 24.62
CA ILE A 137 5.26 19.19 25.09
C ILE A 137 3.85 19.08 24.52
N ASP A 138 3.06 20.15 24.62
CA ASP A 138 1.67 20.18 24.15
C ASP A 138 1.60 20.01 22.61
N GLU A 139 2.49 20.69 21.87
CA GLU A 139 2.64 20.54 20.42
C GLU A 139 3.00 19.09 20.03
N ASN A 140 3.99 18.49 20.70
CA ASN A 140 4.41 17.12 20.46
C ASN A 140 3.31 16.09 20.77
N TYR A 141 2.44 16.37 21.74
CA TYR A 141 1.25 15.55 22.00
C TYR A 141 0.23 15.58 20.86
N GLU A 142 -0.06 16.76 20.31
CA GLU A 142 -0.97 16.89 19.16
C GLU A 142 -0.39 16.26 17.89
N ILE A 143 0.93 16.40 17.67
CA ILE A 143 1.64 15.69 16.60
C ILE A 143 1.50 14.18 16.79
N LEU A 144 1.81 13.66 17.98
CA LEU A 144 1.72 12.22 18.29
C LEU A 144 0.32 11.68 18.03
N LYS A 145 -0.71 12.38 18.48
CA LYS A 145 -2.12 12.01 18.27
C LYS A 145 -2.46 11.96 16.78
N THR A 146 -2.03 12.96 16.01
CA THR A 146 -2.24 13.02 14.56
C THR A 146 -1.56 11.83 13.86
N PHE A 147 -0.30 11.56 14.17
CA PHE A 147 0.44 10.41 13.61
C PHE A 147 -0.21 9.07 13.99
N GLN A 148 -0.71 8.93 15.22
CA GLN A 148 -1.44 7.73 15.64
C GLN A 148 -2.75 7.54 14.90
N GLN A 149 -3.44 8.60 14.51
CA GLN A 149 -4.63 8.49 13.67
C GLN A 149 -4.25 8.11 12.24
N GLN A 150 -3.24 8.76 11.69
CA GLN A 150 -2.75 8.50 10.34
C GLN A 150 -2.26 7.05 10.19
N ILE A 151 -1.55 6.50 11.19
CA ILE A 151 -1.07 5.12 11.11
C ILE A 151 -2.20 4.10 11.12
N ARG A 152 -3.27 4.34 11.89
CA ARG A 152 -4.46 3.47 11.88
C ARG A 152 -5.14 3.48 10.51
N GLN A 153 -5.28 4.66 9.91
CA GLN A 153 -5.84 4.80 8.56
C GLN A 153 -4.95 4.13 7.52
N HIS A 154 -3.64 4.35 7.61
CA HIS A 154 -2.66 3.73 6.73
C HIS A 154 -2.69 2.20 6.85
N ASP A 155 -2.69 1.64 8.06
CA ASP A 155 -2.76 0.18 8.27
C ASP A 155 -4.07 -0.42 7.73
N GLN A 156 -5.19 0.31 7.83
CA GLN A 156 -6.45 -0.08 7.19
C GLN A 156 -6.33 -0.11 5.65
N GLN A 157 -5.71 0.91 5.06
CA GLN A 157 -5.46 0.97 3.62
C GLN A 157 -4.51 -0.15 3.16
N THR A 158 -3.42 -0.42 3.88
CA THR A 158 -2.51 -1.53 3.59
C THR A 158 -3.22 -2.87 3.67
N ARG A 159 -4.08 -3.06 4.68
CA ARG A 159 -4.91 -4.26 4.80
C ARG A 159 -5.89 -4.38 3.65
N ALA A 160 -6.53 -3.29 3.24
CA ALA A 160 -7.44 -3.28 2.09
C ALA A 160 -6.70 -3.66 0.80
N LEU A 161 -5.51 -3.10 0.54
CA LEU A 161 -4.65 -3.48 -0.58
C LEU A 161 -4.32 -4.98 -0.56
N ARG A 162 -4.01 -5.53 0.61
CA ARG A 162 -3.75 -6.97 0.78
C ARG A 162 -4.95 -7.83 0.36
N MET A 163 -6.16 -7.39 0.70
CA MET A 163 -7.41 -8.08 0.29
C MET A 163 -7.66 -7.92 -1.21
N GLN A 164 -7.45 -6.72 -1.76
CA GLN A 164 -7.58 -6.47 -3.19
C GLN A 164 -6.62 -7.32 -4.03
N ILE A 165 -5.37 -7.49 -3.58
CA ILE A 165 -4.42 -8.41 -4.26
C ILE A 165 -4.98 -9.82 -4.32
N ARG A 166 -5.57 -10.31 -3.21
CA ARG A 166 -6.17 -11.65 -3.16
C ARG A 166 -7.35 -11.75 -4.14
N ASP A 167 -8.25 -10.78 -4.10
CA ASP A 167 -9.55 -10.87 -4.77
C ASP A 167 -9.49 -10.47 -6.26
N GLN A 168 -8.54 -9.61 -6.66
CA GLN A 168 -8.49 -9.04 -8.01
C GLN A 168 -7.35 -9.60 -8.88
N CYS A 169 -6.36 -10.30 -8.31
CA CYS A 169 -5.22 -10.83 -9.08
C CYS A 169 -5.32 -12.35 -9.38
N GLY A 170 -6.50 -12.94 -9.21
CA GLY A 170 -6.79 -14.35 -9.47
C GLY A 170 -5.88 -15.30 -8.68
N ALA A 171 -5.56 -16.46 -9.25
CA ALA A 171 -4.78 -17.52 -8.59
C ALA A 171 -3.41 -17.06 -8.05
N ARG A 172 -2.75 -16.10 -8.71
CA ARG A 172 -1.48 -15.54 -8.21
C ARG A 172 -1.68 -14.71 -6.95
N GLY A 173 -2.76 -13.93 -6.89
CA GLY A 173 -3.19 -13.18 -5.72
C GLY A 173 -3.48 -14.09 -4.53
N GLU A 174 -4.26 -15.14 -4.74
CA GLU A 174 -4.59 -16.15 -3.74
C GLU A 174 -3.33 -16.83 -3.18
N GLN A 175 -2.43 -17.30 -4.06
CA GLN A 175 -1.17 -17.92 -3.66
C GLN A 175 -0.27 -16.94 -2.88
N TRP A 176 -0.18 -15.68 -3.32
CA TRP A 176 0.58 -14.64 -2.63
C TRP A 176 0.03 -14.35 -1.23
N TYR A 177 -1.31 -14.32 -1.10
CA TYR A 177 -2.01 -14.11 0.17
C TYR A 177 -1.82 -15.29 1.12
N ALA A 178 -1.99 -16.52 0.62
CA ALA A 178 -1.78 -17.76 1.38
C ALA A 178 -0.35 -17.83 1.95
N LYS A 179 0.67 -17.55 1.13
CA LYS A 179 2.08 -17.52 1.58
C LYS A 179 2.34 -16.54 2.73
N ARG A 180 1.56 -15.46 2.82
CA ARG A 180 1.71 -14.42 3.86
C ARG A 180 0.85 -14.66 5.10
N THR A 181 -0.26 -15.38 4.97
CA THR A 181 -1.15 -15.73 6.10
C THR A 181 -0.75 -17.02 6.81
N HIS A 182 -0.09 -17.95 6.10
CA HIS A 182 0.44 -19.19 6.69
C HIS A 182 1.84 -19.04 7.31
N LYS A 183 2.49 -17.88 7.20
CA LYS A 183 3.58 -17.57 8.13
C LYS A 183 2.92 -17.36 9.51
N PRO A 184 3.19 -18.20 10.52
CA PRO A 184 2.73 -17.91 11.86
C PRO A 184 3.17 -16.48 12.19
N ALA A 185 2.29 -15.71 12.81
CA ALA A 185 2.55 -14.35 13.26
C ALA A 185 3.80 -14.36 14.13
N ALA A 186 4.97 -14.25 13.50
CA ALA A 186 6.24 -14.31 14.17
C ALA A 186 6.41 -12.96 14.84
N LYS A 187 5.87 -12.85 16.06
CA LYS A 187 6.24 -11.95 17.16
C LYS A 187 6.26 -10.43 16.91
N ASN A 188 6.00 -9.90 15.72
CA ASN A 188 6.12 -8.45 15.50
C ASN A 188 4.79 -7.69 15.56
N ASP A 189 3.68 -8.27 15.08
CA ASP A 189 2.41 -7.52 14.98
C ASP A 189 1.49 -7.69 16.21
N GLN A 190 1.57 -8.84 16.91
CA GLN A 190 0.78 -9.07 18.12
C GLN A 190 1.34 -8.37 19.36
N HIS A 191 2.66 -8.19 19.44
CA HIS A 191 3.25 -7.46 20.56
C HIS A 191 2.92 -5.97 20.53
N LEU A 192 2.78 -5.33 19.36
CA LEU A 192 2.43 -3.91 19.29
C LEU A 192 0.95 -3.65 19.62
N LEU A 193 0.03 -4.53 19.22
CA LEU A 193 -1.39 -4.38 19.58
C LEU A 193 -1.67 -4.76 21.05
N ALA A 194 -0.99 -5.77 21.60
CA ALA A 194 -1.12 -6.14 23.02
C ALA A 194 -0.42 -5.14 23.98
N PHE A 195 0.63 -4.45 23.53
CA PHE A 195 1.27 -3.38 24.32
C PHE A 195 0.49 -2.06 24.29
N MET A 196 -0.34 -1.85 23.25
CA MET A 196 -1.23 -0.68 23.18
C MET A 196 -2.45 -0.79 24.10
N SER A 197 -2.88 -1.99 24.48
CA SER A 197 -3.93 -2.17 25.50
C SER A 197 -3.43 -2.04 26.95
N LEU A 198 -2.11 -2.11 27.18
CA LEU A 198 -1.50 -2.07 28.52
C LEU A 198 -0.98 -0.67 28.92
N LEU A 199 -1.14 0.35 28.07
CA LEU A 199 -0.68 1.73 28.34
C LEU A 199 -1.82 2.75 28.34
N LEU A 200 -3.07 2.27 28.41
CA LEU A 200 -4.29 3.07 28.57
C LEU A 200 -5.00 2.80 29.91
N GLU A 201 -4.37 2.06 30.82
CA GLU A 201 -4.63 2.06 32.26
C GLU A 201 -3.52 2.84 32.98
#